data_AF-A0A536UCS0-F1
#
_entry.id   AF-A0A536UCS0-F1
#
_cell.length_a   1.000
_cell.length_b   1.000
_cell.length_c   1.000
_cell.angle_alpha   90.00
_cell.angle_beta   90.00
_cell.angle_gamma   90.00
#
_symmetry.space_group_name_H-M   'P 1'
#
loop_
_entity.id
_entity.type
_entity.pdbx_description
1 polymer ?
#
loop_
_entity_poly.entity_id
_entity_poly.type
_entity_poly.pdbx_seq_one_letter_code
_entity_poly.pdbx_strand_id
1 'polypeptide(L)'
;MAVNSGGQVIAVSSSFTKSYFWDPLSGTTEIAPLPGDTEVRALGLNNLGEVVGDSGPATTRHPFRWNALQGTRLLAGLLGIGSVSAKAINDAGEIVGNAVLQS
;
A
#
# COMPACT_ATOMS: atom_id res chain seq x y z
N MET A 1 10.73 -2.17 -0.64
CA MET A 1 11.27 -0.83 -0.37
C MET A 1 11.18 -0.02 -1.64
N ALA A 2 10.78 1.23 -1.55
CA ALA A 2 10.81 2.18 -2.65
C ALA A 2 11.20 3.57 -2.12
N VAL A 3 11.77 4.39 -3.00
CA VAL A 3 12.15 5.78 -2.72
C VAL A 3 11.66 6.65 -3.87
N ASN A 4 11.19 7.86 -3.57
CA ASN A 4 10.73 8.83 -4.58
C ASN A 4 11.69 10.03 -4.71
N SER A 5 11.42 10.92 -5.67
CA SER A 5 12.26 12.10 -5.93
C SER A 5 12.28 13.12 -4.79
N GLY A 6 11.28 13.09 -3.89
CA GLY A 6 11.26 13.87 -2.65
C GLY A 6 12.12 13.26 -1.53
N GLY A 7 12.74 12.10 -1.76
CA GLY A 7 13.52 11.38 -0.77
C GLY A 7 12.68 10.59 0.24
N GLN A 8 11.36 10.55 0.09
CA GLN A 8 10.49 9.73 0.95
C GLN A 8 10.72 8.25 0.64
N VAL A 9 10.59 7.41 1.67
CA VAL A 9 10.89 5.97 1.57
C VAL A 9 9.73 5.16 2.14
N ILE A 10 9.37 4.07 1.47
CA ILE A 10 8.57 3.00 2.09
C ILE A 10 9.44 1.78 2.39
N ALA A 11 9.21 1.18 3.56
CA ALA A 11 9.87 -0.04 3.99
C ALA A 11 8.84 -1.03 4.56
N VAL A 12 9.17 -2.32 4.53
CA VAL A 12 8.36 -3.40 5.09
C VAL A 12 9.23 -4.16 6.10
N SER A 13 8.65 -4.55 7.23
CA SER A 13 9.35 -5.34 8.25
C SER A 13 9.78 -6.70 7.68
N SER A 14 10.80 -7.32 8.28
CA SER A 14 11.24 -8.67 7.91
C SER A 14 10.15 -9.74 8.06
N SER A 15 9.20 -9.51 8.97
CA SER A 15 8.02 -10.35 9.17
C SER A 15 6.90 -10.12 8.15
N PHE A 16 7.00 -9.10 7.29
CA PHE A 16 5.94 -8.65 6.37
C PHE A 16 4.61 -8.24 7.04
N THR A 17 4.62 -8.00 8.34
CA THR A 17 3.44 -7.61 9.11
C THR A 17 3.27 -6.10 9.24
N LYS A 18 4.37 -5.34 9.14
CA LYS A 18 4.38 -3.88 9.32
C LYS A 18 5.00 -3.20 8.12
N SER A 19 4.48 -2.02 7.79
CA SER A 19 5.04 -1.13 6.77
C SER A 19 5.26 0.26 7.36
N TYR A 20 6.30 0.92 6.89
CA TYR A 20 6.71 2.24 7.35
C TYR A 20 6.86 3.18 6.17
N PHE A 21 6.44 4.42 6.37
CA PHE A 21 6.73 5.55 5.51
C PHE A 21 7.70 6.47 6.24
N TRP A 22 8.83 6.79 5.64
CA TRP A 22 9.77 7.78 6.14
C TRP A 22 9.73 9.01 5.24
N ASP A 23 9.60 10.16 5.88
CA ASP A 23 9.68 11.46 5.26
C ASP A 23 10.86 12.24 5.86
N PRO A 24 11.73 12.88 5.05
CA PRO A 24 12.86 13.64 5.57
C PRO A 24 12.46 14.83 6.46
N LEU A 25 11.25 15.36 6.30
CA LEU A 25 10.73 16.52 7.02
C LEU A 25 9.91 16.13 8.26
N SER A 26 9.11 15.06 8.17
CA SER A 26 8.20 14.64 9.26
C SER A 26 8.60 13.35 9.98
N GLY A 27 9.65 12.66 9.54
CA GLY A 27 10.12 11.42 10.13
C GLY A 27 9.29 10.19 9.76
N THR A 28 9.34 9.18 10.62
CA THR A 28 8.73 7.86 10.36
C THR A 28 7.27 7.81 10.79
N THR A 29 6.41 7.33 9.90
CA THR A 29 5.02 6.96 10.15
C THR A 29 4.83 5.46 9.91
N GLU A 30 4.26 4.74 10.88
CA GLU A 30 3.81 3.36 10.65
C GLU A 30 2.50 3.39 9.83
N ILE A 31 2.47 2.68 8.70
CA ILE A 31 1.26 2.54 7.89
C ILE A 31 0.41 1.46 8.57
N ALA A 32 -0.76 1.85 9.08
CA ALA A 32 -1.70 0.91 9.68
C ALA A 32 -2.35 0.01 8.60
N PRO A 33 -2.68 -1.26 8.91
CA PRO A 33 -3.50 -2.09 8.04
C PRO A 33 -4.93 -1.52 7.92
N LEU A 34 -5.71 -2.04 6.97
CA LEU A 34 -7.15 -1.77 6.92
C LEU A 34 -7.85 -2.35 8.17
N PRO A 35 -9.01 -1.79 8.58
CA PRO A 35 -9.77 -2.32 9.71
C PRO A 35 -10.08 -3.82 9.54
N GLY A 36 -9.67 -4.63 10.52
CA GLY A 36 -9.84 -6.09 10.53
C GLY A 36 -8.63 -6.89 10.04
N ASP A 37 -7.68 -6.25 9.36
CA ASP A 37 -6.44 -6.89 8.93
C ASP A 37 -5.31 -6.68 9.95
N THR A 38 -4.31 -7.57 9.92
CA THR A 38 -3.14 -7.55 10.83
C THR A 38 -1.80 -7.45 10.11
N GLU A 39 -1.80 -7.57 8.78
CA GLU A 39 -0.62 -7.46 7.93
C GLU A 39 -0.77 -6.29 6.96
N VAL A 40 0.33 -5.59 6.67
CA VAL A 40 0.35 -4.52 5.68
C VAL A 40 1.69 -4.50 4.94
N ARG A 41 1.61 -4.43 3.61
CA ARG A 41 2.77 -4.45 2.72
C ARG A 41 2.66 -3.28 1.75
N ALA A 42 3.43 -2.22 2.00
CA ALA A 42 3.62 -1.13 1.06
C ALA A 42 4.52 -1.58 -0.11
N LEU A 43 4.03 -1.41 -1.34
CA LEU A 43 4.67 -1.93 -2.55
C LEU A 43 5.03 -0.83 -3.55
N GLY A 44 4.20 0.20 -3.69
CA GLY A 44 4.43 1.33 -4.58
C GLY A 44 4.39 2.66 -3.83
N LEU A 45 5.19 3.61 -4.31
CA LEU A 45 5.25 5.00 -3.84
C LEU A 45 5.42 5.91 -5.06
N ASN A 46 4.60 6.96 -5.17
CA ASN A 46 4.77 8.01 -6.20
C ASN A 46 5.41 9.29 -5.62
N ASN A 47 5.68 10.28 -6.47
CA ASN A 47 6.28 11.56 -6.07
C ASN A 47 5.33 12.49 -5.30
N LEU A 48 4.04 12.13 -5.21
CA LEU A 48 3.05 12.84 -4.38
C LEU A 48 3.01 12.31 -2.93
N GLY A 49 3.86 11.34 -2.59
CA GLY A 49 3.88 10.72 -1.26
C GLY A 49 2.74 9.70 -1.05
N GLU A 50 2.15 9.21 -2.14
CA GLU A 50 1.04 8.28 -2.10
C GLU A 50 1.56 6.86 -2.22
N VAL A 51 1.06 5.99 -1.35
CA VAL A 51 1.50 4.60 -1.22
C VAL A 51 0.39 3.67 -1.63
N VAL A 52 0.75 2.61 -2.35
CA VAL A 52 -0.15 1.49 -2.65
C VAL A 52 0.45 0.18 -2.19
N GLY A 53 -0.42 -0.78 -1.93
CA GLY A 53 0.02 -2.11 -1.51
C GLY A 53 -1.14 -3.00 -1.12
N ASP A 54 -0.83 -3.98 -0.28
CA ASP A 54 -1.78 -5.00 0.18
C ASP A 54 -1.91 -4.95 1.71
N SER A 55 -3.15 -5.07 2.18
CA SER A 55 -3.51 -5.28 3.58
C SER A 55 -4.06 -6.70 3.73
N GLY A 56 -3.78 -7.36 4.85
CA GLY A 56 -4.20 -8.73 5.12
C GLY A 56 -3.19 -9.81 4.72
N PRO A 57 -3.44 -11.07 5.11
CA PRO A 57 -2.53 -12.18 4.91
C PRO A 57 -2.37 -12.54 3.43
N ALA A 58 -1.34 -13.33 3.10
CA ALA A 58 -1.05 -13.72 1.73
C ALA A 58 -2.21 -14.41 1.00
N THR A 59 -3.10 -15.08 1.73
CA THR A 59 -4.30 -15.77 1.20
C THR A 59 -5.47 -14.83 0.91
N THR A 60 -5.52 -13.67 1.57
CA THR A 60 -6.65 -12.74 1.51
C THR A 60 -6.10 -11.31 1.52
N ARG A 61 -5.65 -10.87 0.34
CA ARG A 61 -5.11 -9.52 0.15
C ARG A 61 -6.22 -8.54 -0.22
N HIS A 62 -6.23 -7.42 0.48
CA HIS A 62 -7.06 -6.26 0.22
C HIS A 62 -6.17 -5.13 -0.31
N PRO A 63 -6.34 -4.70 -1.58
CA PRO A 63 -5.52 -3.64 -2.13
C PRO A 63 -5.85 -2.31 -1.43
N PHE A 64 -4.83 -1.54 -1.06
CA PHE A 64 -5.01 -0.27 -0.39
C PHE A 64 -4.29 0.87 -1.09
N ARG A 65 -4.74 2.09 -0.78
CA ARG A 65 -4.05 3.35 -1.01
C ARG A 65 -3.87 4.08 0.31
N TRP A 66 -2.73 4.73 0.50
CA TRP A 66 -2.41 5.49 1.70
C TRP A 66 -1.77 6.83 1.34
N ASN A 67 -2.07 7.86 2.13
CA ASN A 67 -1.25 9.05 2.25
C ASN A 67 -1.33 9.53 3.71
N ALA A 68 -0.42 10.42 4.10
CA ALA A 68 -0.33 10.91 5.47
C ALA A 68 -1.62 11.61 5.97
N LEU A 69 -2.44 12.16 5.06
CA LEU A 69 -3.66 12.91 5.42
C LEU A 69 -4.88 12.00 5.62
N GLN A 70 -4.97 10.91 4.86
CA GLN A 70 -6.17 10.08 4.76
C GLN A 70 -6.00 8.71 5.41
N GLY A 71 -4.77 8.33 5.73
CA GLY A 71 -4.45 6.99 6.21
C GLY A 71 -4.75 5.92 5.16
N THR A 72 -4.83 4.67 5.61
CA THR A 72 -5.01 3.50 4.75
C THR A 72 -6.47 3.37 4.34
N ARG A 73 -6.71 3.26 3.04
CA ARG A 73 -8.06 3.17 2.45
C ARG A 73 -8.12 2.04 1.43
N LEU A 74 -9.22 1.29 1.46
CA LEU A 74 -9.47 0.21 0.52
C LEU A 74 -9.60 0.75 -0.90
N LEU A 75 -8.93 0.11 -1.85
CA LEU A 75 -9.15 0.34 -3.28
C LEU A 75 -10.41 -0.42 -3.73
N ALA A 76 -11.58 0.17 -3.44
CA ALA A 76 -12.89 -0.45 -3.58
C ALA A 76 -13.36 -0.74 -5.03
N GLY A 77 -12.62 -0.28 -6.05
CA GLY A 77 -12.97 -0.48 -7.45
C GLY A 77 -12.86 -1.92 -7.97
N LEU A 78 -12.36 -2.84 -7.15
CA LEU A 78 -12.07 -4.23 -7.51
C LEU A 78 -12.79 -5.22 -6.56
N LEU A 79 -13.93 -4.81 -5.99
CA LEU A 79 -14.75 -5.68 -5.15
C LEU A 79 -15.46 -6.74 -6.01
N GLY A 80 -15.46 -7.99 -5.55
CA GLY A 80 -16.19 -9.10 -6.18
C GLY A 80 -15.41 -9.89 -7.24
N ILE A 81 -14.20 -9.48 -7.60
CA ILE A 81 -13.38 -10.19 -8.61
C ILE A 81 -12.34 -11.15 -8.00
N GLY A 82 -12.46 -11.49 -6.71
CA GLY A 82 -11.53 -12.35 -5.97
C GLY A 82 -10.37 -11.59 -5.33
N SER A 83 -9.20 -12.24 -5.16
CA SER A 83 -8.05 -11.61 -4.50
C SER A 83 -7.36 -10.62 -5.45
N VAL A 84 -7.15 -9.40 -4.97
CA VAL A 84 -6.63 -8.29 -5.76
C VAL A 84 -5.41 -7.71 -5.06
N SER A 85 -4.41 -7.32 -5.84
CA SER A 85 -3.18 -6.75 -5.30
C SER A 85 -2.73 -5.53 -6.07
N ALA A 86 -2.44 -4.44 -5.37
CA ALA A 86 -1.86 -3.22 -5.95
C ALA A 86 -0.33 -3.30 -5.88
N LYS A 87 0.35 -3.18 -7.02
CA LYS A 87 1.81 -3.40 -7.12
C LYS A 87 2.60 -2.13 -7.33
N ALA A 88 2.07 -1.18 -8.09
CA ALA A 88 2.74 0.08 -8.36
C ALA A 88 1.72 1.20 -8.59
N ILE A 89 2.20 2.42 -8.42
CA ILE A 89 1.46 3.67 -8.64
C ILE A 89 2.39 4.65 -9.36
N ASN A 90 1.87 5.43 -10.29
CA ASN A 90 2.59 6.54 -10.92
C ASN A 90 2.16 7.90 -10.37
N ASP A 91 2.81 8.97 -10.83
CA ASP A 91 2.52 10.34 -10.38
C ASP A 91 1.15 10.87 -10.85
N ALA A 92 0.54 10.24 -11.85
CA ALA A 92 -0.84 10.52 -12.26
C ALA A 92 -1.87 9.83 -11.34
N GLY A 93 -1.42 9.04 -10.36
CA GLY A 93 -2.28 8.28 -9.44
C GLY A 93 -2.84 7.00 -10.04
N GLU A 94 -2.34 6.58 -11.21
CA GLU A 94 -2.73 5.33 -11.86
C GLU A 94 -2.06 4.15 -11.17
N ILE A 95 -2.83 3.09 -10.91
CA ILE A 95 -2.41 1.95 -10.11
C ILE A 95 -2.47 0.70 -10.97
N VAL A 96 -1.40 -0.08 -10.96
CA VAL A 96 -1.33 -1.39 -11.63
C VAL A 96 -1.23 -2.51 -10.60
N GLY A 97 -1.72 -3.70 -10.97
CA GLY A 97 -1.91 -4.79 -10.04
C GLY A 97 -2.26 -6.12 -10.69
N ASN A 98 -2.52 -7.12 -9.84
CA ASN A 98 -3.03 -8.42 -10.26
C ASN A 98 -4.40 -8.66 -9.66
N ALA A 99 -5.26 -9.39 -10.37
CA ALA A 99 -6.53 -9.87 -9.85
C ALA A 99 -6.67 -11.36 -10.16
N VAL A 100 -7.09 -12.16 -9.18
CA VAL A 100 -7.45 -13.56 -9.35
C VAL A 100 -8.96 -13.65 -9.37
N LEU A 101 -9.53 -13.86 -10.56
CA LEU A 101 -10.96 -14.02 -10.76
C LEU A 101 -11.49 -15.23 -10.00
N GLN A 102 -12.64 -15.07 -9.34
CA GLN A 102 -13.41 -16.22 -8.88
C GLN A 102 -14.14 -16.82 -10.09
N SER A 103 -13.87 -18.10 -10.35
CA SER A 103 -14.57 -18.92 -11.35
C SER A 103 -15.91 -19.41 -10.84
#